data_AF-A0A1X2I5Y7-F1
#
_entry.id   AF-A0A1X2I5Y7-F1
#
_cell.length_a   1.000
_cell.length_b   1.000
_cell.length_c   1.000
_cell.angle_alpha   90.00
_cell.angle_beta   90.00
_cell.angle_gamma   90.00
#
_symmetry.space_group_name_H-M   'P 1'
#
loop_
_entity.id
_entity.type
_entity.pdbx_description
1 polymer ?
#
loop_
_entity_poly.entity_id
_entity_poly.type
_entity_poly.pdbx_seq_one_letter_code
_entity_poly.pdbx_strand_id
1 'polypeptide(L)'
;METAAIIQETLNNNVLNNNDASGDSNTKIQDPTPTLSLRERWYADYDMTNDDNYKLCWVDDETAPDHGEHSKHGVEGPASVSERTTRFIVETVEATMEGKTVILVCHGDVCQITATAFMHIEPWRHRGIKHVDTAEWRDTLEL
;
A
#
# COMPACT_ATOMS: atom_id res chain seq x y z
N MET A 1 -3.43 1.57 -10.74
CA MET A 1 -4.79 1.85 -11.26
C MET A 1 -5.41 0.64 -11.92
N GLU A 2 -4.74 0.00 -12.89
CA GLU A 2 -5.28 -1.18 -13.59
C GLU A 2 -5.70 -2.33 -12.65
N THR A 3 -4.83 -2.73 -11.71
CA THR A 3 -5.15 -3.76 -10.71
C THR A 3 -6.40 -3.44 -9.90
N ALA A 4 -6.58 -2.17 -9.50
CA ALA A 4 -7.75 -1.76 -8.73
C ALA A 4 -9.05 -1.83 -9.55
N ALA A 5 -8.98 -1.48 -10.84
CA ALA A 5 -10.12 -1.61 -11.75
C ALA A 5 -10.50 -3.08 -11.97
N ILE A 6 -9.51 -3.97 -12.15
CA ILE A 6 -9.74 -5.42 -12.27
C ILE A 6 -10.40 -5.98 -11.00
N ILE A 7 -9.93 -5.59 -9.81
CA ILE A 7 -10.54 -6.01 -8.54
C ILE A 7 -11.98 -5.53 -8.44
N GLN A 8 -12.24 -4.25 -8.72
CA GLN A 8 -13.57 -3.67 -8.66
C GLN A 8 -14.54 -4.36 -9.63
N GLU A 9 -14.15 -4.52 -10.89
CA GLU A 9 -14.95 -5.23 -11.90
C GLU A 9 -15.24 -6.67 -11.47
N THR A 10 -14.21 -7.38 -11.00
CA THR A 10 -14.33 -8.78 -10.58
C THR A 10 -15.30 -8.93 -9.40
N LEU A 11 -15.18 -8.06 -8.38
CA LEU A 11 -16.06 -8.10 -7.21
C LEU A 11 -17.49 -7.74 -7.56
N ASN A 12 -17.69 -6.69 -8.35
CA ASN A 12 -19.01 -6.29 -8.83
C ASN A 12 -19.68 -7.43 -9.62
N ASN A 13 -18.93 -8.06 -10.54
CA ASN A 13 -19.49 -9.05 -11.45
C ASN A 13 -19.74 -10.42 -10.81
N ASN A 14 -18.89 -10.85 -9.88
CA ASN A 14 -18.92 -12.22 -9.37
C ASN A 14 -19.47 -12.34 -7.95
N VAL A 15 -19.31 -11.29 -7.12
CA VAL A 15 -19.68 -11.34 -5.70
C VAL A 15 -20.96 -10.56 -5.46
N LEU A 16 -21.07 -9.34 -5.99
CA LEU A 16 -22.13 -8.40 -5.62
C LEU A 16 -23.37 -8.52 -6.51
N ASN A 17 -23.21 -8.78 -7.82
CA ASN A 17 -24.35 -8.98 -8.73
C ASN A 17 -25.22 -10.21 -8.38
N ASN A 18 -24.70 -11.18 -7.64
CA ASN A 18 -25.45 -12.39 -7.27
C ASN A 18 -26.36 -12.21 -6.04
N ASN A 19 -26.20 -11.11 -5.30
CA ASN A 19 -26.92 -10.88 -4.04
C ASN A 19 -28.07 -9.87 -4.15
N ASP A 20 -28.27 -9.26 -5.32
CA ASP A 20 -29.24 -8.18 -5.51
C ASP A 20 -30.35 -8.55 -6.51
N ALA A 21 -31.34 -9.32 -6.04
CA ALA A 21 -32.61 -9.48 -6.74
C ALA A 21 -33.51 -8.21 -6.63
N SER A 22 -33.07 -7.19 -5.90
CA SER A 22 -33.79 -5.94 -5.64
C SER A 22 -33.45 -4.79 -6.60
N GLY A 23 -32.38 -4.92 -7.40
CA GLY A 23 -32.01 -3.95 -8.42
C GLY A 23 -31.52 -2.60 -7.88
N ASP A 24 -31.05 -2.54 -6.62
CA ASP A 24 -30.53 -1.31 -6.04
C ASP A 24 -29.10 -1.05 -6.53
N SER A 25 -28.90 0.03 -7.29
CA SER A 25 -27.57 0.42 -7.80
C SER A 25 -26.55 0.77 -6.70
N ASN A 26 -26.98 0.86 -5.44
CA ASN A 26 -26.14 1.26 -4.31
C ASN A 26 -25.28 0.12 -3.72
N THR A 27 -25.40 -1.11 -4.22
CA THR A 27 -24.64 -2.29 -3.77
C THR A 27 -23.30 -2.49 -4.49
N LYS A 28 -23.01 -1.71 -5.54
CA LYS A 28 -21.76 -1.84 -6.32
C LYS A 28 -20.59 -1.06 -5.70
N ILE A 29 -19.40 -1.65 -5.79
CA ILE A 29 -18.13 -0.99 -5.47
C ILE A 29 -17.90 0.12 -6.51
N GLN A 30 -17.73 1.33 -6.01
CA GLN A 30 -17.45 2.53 -6.80
C GLN A 30 -16.07 2.47 -7.45
N ASP A 31 -15.82 3.35 -8.42
CA ASP A 31 -14.54 3.41 -9.12
C ASP A 31 -13.37 3.69 -8.15
N PRO A 32 -12.20 3.06 -8.36
CA PRO A 32 -11.02 3.32 -7.54
C PRO A 32 -10.61 4.78 -7.56
N THR A 33 -10.36 5.36 -6.39
CA THR A 33 -9.89 6.75 -6.26
C THR A 33 -8.36 6.78 -6.12
N PRO A 34 -7.61 7.34 -7.08
CA PRO A 34 -6.16 7.47 -6.97
C PRO A 34 -5.77 8.49 -5.89
N THR A 35 -4.66 8.25 -5.20
CA THR A 35 -4.08 9.18 -4.25
C THR A 35 -2.56 9.15 -4.31
N LEU A 36 -1.94 10.33 -4.15
CA LEU A 36 -0.48 10.43 -4.06
C LEU A 36 0.05 9.77 -2.79
N SER A 37 -0.76 9.60 -1.75
CA SER A 37 -0.30 8.96 -0.51
C SER A 37 0.02 7.47 -0.68
N LEU A 38 -0.42 6.83 -1.77
CA LEU A 38 -0.19 5.42 -2.09
C LEU A 38 0.74 5.21 -3.30
N ARG A 39 1.36 6.28 -3.82
CA ARG A 39 2.35 6.17 -4.91
C ARG A 39 3.52 5.26 -4.50
N GLU A 40 4.20 4.69 -5.48
CA GLU A 40 5.47 3.99 -5.29
C GLU A 40 6.48 4.84 -4.50
N ARG A 41 7.34 4.16 -3.74
CA ARG A 41 8.48 4.79 -3.07
C ARG A 41 9.35 5.53 -4.08
N TRP A 42 9.78 6.74 -3.73
CA TRP A 42 10.67 7.51 -4.58
C TRP A 42 12.12 7.00 -4.48
N TYR A 43 12.66 6.48 -5.59
CA TYR A 43 14.00 5.88 -5.64
C TYR A 43 15.11 6.82 -6.14
N ALA A 44 14.80 8.11 -6.37
CA ALA A 44 15.77 9.14 -6.73
C ALA A 44 16.78 8.68 -7.81
N ASP A 45 18.07 8.61 -7.49
CA ASP A 45 19.16 8.24 -8.40
C ASP A 45 19.00 6.82 -9.00
N TYR A 46 18.19 5.96 -8.37
CA TYR A 46 17.90 4.61 -8.84
C TYR A 46 16.60 4.49 -9.64
N ASP A 47 15.82 5.57 -9.74
CA ASP A 47 14.57 5.55 -10.50
C ASP A 47 14.82 5.30 -11.99
N MET A 48 13.99 4.46 -12.62
CA MET A 48 14.14 4.04 -14.03
C MET A 48 15.47 3.35 -14.37
N THR A 49 16.20 2.86 -13.37
CA THR A 49 17.41 2.06 -13.56
C THR A 49 17.11 0.56 -13.49
N ASN A 50 18.13 -0.28 -13.34
CA ASN A 50 17.94 -1.72 -13.21
C ASN A 50 17.27 -2.07 -11.87
N ASP A 51 16.27 -2.96 -11.88
CA ASP A 51 15.57 -3.47 -10.69
C ASP A 51 16.50 -4.01 -9.60
N ASP A 52 17.68 -4.51 -9.97
CA ASP A 52 18.70 -4.94 -9.01
C ASP A 52 19.18 -3.81 -8.09
N ASN A 53 19.05 -2.55 -8.48
CA ASN A 53 19.42 -1.39 -7.66
C ASN A 53 18.47 -1.17 -6.49
N TYR A 54 17.22 -1.63 -6.56
CA TYR A 54 16.30 -1.55 -5.42
C TYR A 54 16.81 -2.40 -4.24
N LYS A 55 17.48 -3.53 -4.53
CA LYS A 55 18.10 -4.37 -3.50
C LYS A 55 19.20 -3.63 -2.73
N LEU A 56 19.90 -2.70 -3.37
CA LEU A 56 20.90 -1.88 -2.70
C LEU A 56 20.25 -0.94 -1.70
N CYS A 57 19.12 -0.31 -2.08
CA CYS A 57 18.33 0.52 -1.17
C CYS A 57 17.86 -0.27 0.05
N TRP A 58 17.38 -1.50 -0.17
CA TRP A 58 16.87 -2.37 0.90
C TRP A 58 17.97 -2.80 1.87
N VAL A 59 19.15 -3.14 1.36
CA VAL A 59 20.32 -3.45 2.20
C VAL A 59 20.70 -2.23 3.03
N ASP A 60 20.68 -1.04 2.44
CA ASP A 60 20.98 0.19 3.16
C ASP A 60 19.94 0.51 4.25
N ASP A 61 18.65 0.34 3.96
CA ASP A 61 17.55 0.53 4.92
C ASP A 61 17.75 -0.32 6.19
N GLU A 62 18.22 -1.57 6.05
CA GLU A 62 18.43 -2.48 7.17
C GLU A 62 19.64 -2.12 8.06
N THR A 63 20.54 -1.24 7.60
CA THR A 63 21.78 -0.94 8.32
C THR A 63 21.61 -0.03 9.54
N ALA A 64 20.57 0.80 9.55
CA ALA A 64 20.29 1.73 10.64
C ALA A 64 18.84 2.21 10.62
N PRO A 65 18.28 2.67 11.76
CA PRO A 65 17.04 3.43 11.76
C PRO A 65 17.14 4.63 10.82
N ASP A 66 16.10 4.80 10.01
CA ASP A 66 15.97 5.82 8.96
C ASP A 66 16.37 7.23 9.47
N HIS A 67 17.15 7.97 8.68
CA HIS A 67 17.73 9.26 9.06
C HIS A 67 16.78 10.46 8.86
N GLY A 68 15.51 10.22 8.50
CA GLY A 68 14.49 11.25 8.30
C GLY A 68 13.66 10.99 7.05
N GLU A 69 13.37 12.03 6.26
CA GLU A 69 12.57 11.91 5.03
C GLU A 69 13.28 11.13 3.92
N HIS A 70 14.62 11.13 3.95
CA HIS A 70 15.46 10.49 2.94
C HIS A 70 16.47 9.55 3.58
N SER A 71 16.61 8.39 2.96
CA SER A 71 17.73 7.45 3.14
C SER A 71 18.93 7.87 2.26
N LYS A 72 19.92 6.99 2.09
CA LYS A 72 21.07 7.25 1.21
C LYS A 72 20.60 7.54 -0.23
N HIS A 73 21.38 8.32 -0.98
CA HIS A 73 21.13 8.63 -2.40
C HIS A 73 19.81 9.39 -2.67
N GLY A 74 19.23 10.05 -1.66
CA GLY A 74 17.98 10.81 -1.81
C GLY A 74 16.73 9.95 -1.98
N VAL A 75 16.85 8.63 -1.82
CA VAL A 75 15.73 7.69 -1.82
C VAL A 75 14.83 8.02 -0.63
N GLU A 76 13.51 8.10 -0.86
CA GLU A 76 12.52 8.30 0.20
C GLU A 76 12.69 7.25 1.28
N GLY A 77 12.78 7.66 2.54
CA GLY A 77 13.01 6.76 3.65
C GLY A 77 11.79 5.88 3.97
N PRO A 78 11.96 4.64 4.48
CA PRO A 78 10.84 3.82 4.92
C PRO A 78 9.95 4.51 5.97
N ALA A 79 10.51 5.35 6.84
CA ALA A 79 9.73 6.12 7.80
C ALA A 79 8.82 7.13 7.11
N SER A 80 9.32 7.82 6.09
CA SER A 80 8.54 8.77 5.27
C SER A 80 7.38 8.08 4.54
N VAL A 81 7.64 6.92 3.93
CA VAL A 81 6.59 6.10 3.28
C VAL A 81 5.53 5.69 4.31
N SER A 82 5.95 5.16 5.47
CA SER A 82 5.04 4.76 6.54
C SER A 82 4.20 5.93 7.06
N GLU A 83 4.80 7.11 7.25
CA GLU A 83 4.09 8.30 7.72
C GLU A 83 3.01 8.72 6.73
N ARG A 84 3.33 8.85 5.42
CA ARG A 84 2.35 9.31 4.43
C ARG A 84 1.20 8.32 4.24
N THR A 85 1.44 7.01 4.33
CA THR A 85 0.40 6.00 4.15
C THR A 85 -0.49 5.89 5.38
N THR A 86 0.09 5.86 6.59
CA THR A 86 -0.68 5.83 7.84
C THR A 86 -1.49 7.10 8.05
N ARG A 87 -0.92 8.28 7.77
CA ARG A 87 -1.66 9.54 7.80
C ARG A 87 -2.86 9.51 6.85
N PHE A 88 -2.70 9.00 5.63
CA PHE A 88 -3.81 8.86 4.69
C PHE A 88 -4.90 7.91 5.21
N ILE A 89 -4.50 6.77 5.80
CA ILE A 89 -5.45 5.82 6.39
C ILE A 89 -6.27 6.50 7.49
N VAL A 90 -5.60 7.10 8.47
CA VAL A 90 -6.28 7.69 9.64
C VAL A 90 -7.10 8.93 9.26
N GLU A 91 -6.50 9.88 8.55
CA GLU A 91 -7.14 11.18 8.31
C GLU A 91 -8.17 11.15 7.19
N THR A 92 -8.05 10.22 6.23
CA THR A 92 -8.94 10.15 5.07
C THR A 92 -9.82 8.91 5.10
N VAL A 93 -9.22 7.72 5.18
CA VAL A 93 -9.98 6.47 5.02
C VAL A 93 -10.89 6.23 6.23
N GLU A 94 -10.34 6.21 7.43
CA GLU A 94 -11.11 5.97 8.66
C GLU A 94 -12.17 7.05 8.88
N ALA A 95 -11.85 8.31 8.57
CA ALA A 95 -12.77 9.44 8.73
C ALA A 95 -13.96 9.43 7.76
N THR A 96 -13.87 8.74 6.61
CA THR A 96 -14.90 8.80 5.55
C THR A 96 -15.55 7.44 5.23
N MET A 97 -14.96 6.34 5.67
CA MET A 97 -15.37 4.98 5.34
C MET A 97 -15.73 4.14 6.58
N GLU A 98 -16.21 4.78 7.66
CA GLU A 98 -16.67 4.09 8.86
C GLU A 98 -17.68 2.99 8.52
N GLY A 99 -17.47 1.80 9.11
CA GLY A 99 -18.33 0.63 8.91
C GLY A 99 -18.19 -0.06 7.54
N LYS A 100 -17.22 0.34 6.70
CA LYS A 100 -16.96 -0.27 5.39
C LYS A 100 -15.63 -1.02 5.37
N THR A 101 -15.55 -2.08 4.57
CA THR A 101 -14.27 -2.69 4.19
C THR A 101 -13.66 -1.88 3.05
N VAL A 102 -12.41 -1.46 3.22
CA VAL A 102 -11.66 -0.70 2.22
C VAL A 102 -10.50 -1.54 1.71
N ILE A 103 -10.34 -1.56 0.38
CA ILE A 103 -9.20 -2.22 -0.28
C ILE A 103 -8.22 -1.14 -0.72
N LEU A 104 -7.02 -1.16 -0.16
CA LEU A 104 -5.92 -0.29 -0.58
C LEU A 104 -5.06 -1.03 -1.61
N VAL A 105 -4.91 -0.45 -2.79
CA VAL A 105 -4.11 -1.03 -3.88
C VAL A 105 -2.89 -0.15 -4.10
N CYS A 106 -1.72 -0.69 -3.76
CA CYS A 106 -0.45 0.04 -3.81
C CYS A 106 0.64 -0.80 -4.47
N HIS A 107 1.85 -0.24 -4.47
CA HIS A 107 3.05 -0.92 -4.92
C HIS A 107 3.67 -1.81 -3.83
N GLY A 108 4.53 -2.75 -4.23
CA GLY A 108 5.10 -3.76 -3.33
C GLY A 108 5.83 -3.17 -2.13
N ASP A 109 6.72 -2.20 -2.34
CA ASP A 109 7.49 -1.61 -1.23
C ASP A 109 6.60 -0.81 -0.28
N VAL A 110 5.63 -0.07 -0.83
CA VAL A 110 4.64 0.68 -0.07
C VAL A 110 3.77 -0.26 0.78
N CYS A 111 3.30 -1.37 0.21
CA CYS A 111 2.56 -2.41 0.94
C CYS A 111 3.41 -2.99 2.08
N GLN A 112 4.66 -3.34 1.78
CA GLN A 112 5.60 -3.93 2.73
C GLN A 112 5.87 -2.99 3.91
N ILE A 113 6.17 -1.73 3.63
CA ILE A 113 6.46 -0.70 4.63
C ILE A 113 5.21 -0.38 5.45
N THR A 114 4.06 -0.18 4.80
CA THR A 114 2.80 0.13 5.51
C THR A 114 2.40 -1.00 6.44
N ALA A 115 2.62 -2.27 6.06
CA ALA A 115 2.34 -3.41 6.92
C ALA A 115 3.11 -3.36 8.26
N THR A 116 4.32 -2.78 8.28
CA THR A 116 5.09 -2.66 9.54
C THR A 116 4.38 -1.82 10.59
N ALA A 117 3.61 -0.79 10.17
CA ALA A 117 2.86 0.05 11.09
C ALA A 117 1.74 -0.73 11.80
N PHE A 118 1.05 -1.63 11.09
CA PHE A 118 0.04 -2.53 11.67
C PHE A 118 0.67 -3.57 12.61
N MET A 119 1.86 -4.07 12.26
CA MET A 119 2.60 -5.05 13.06
C MET A 119 3.38 -4.46 14.25
N HIS A 120 3.32 -3.13 14.45
CA HIS A 120 4.15 -2.41 15.42
C HIS A 120 5.67 -2.67 15.27
N ILE A 121 6.12 -2.79 14.02
CA ILE A 121 7.52 -2.96 13.65
C ILE A 121 8.03 -1.65 13.07
N GLU A 122 9.29 -1.33 13.36
CA GLU A 122 9.94 -0.15 12.77
C GLU A 122 10.02 -0.25 11.23
N PRO A 123 9.64 0.79 10.47
CA PRO A 123 9.57 0.75 9.00
C PRO A 123 10.85 0.35 8.29
N TRP A 124 12.02 0.70 8.83
CA TRP A 124 13.33 0.32 8.27
C TRP A 124 13.58 -1.20 8.30
N ARG A 125 12.77 -1.96 9.06
CA ARG A 125 12.79 -3.43 9.13
C ARG A 125 11.76 -4.10 8.24
N HIS A 126 11.14 -3.38 7.29
CA HIS A 126 10.09 -3.90 6.40
C HIS A 126 10.50 -5.17 5.61
N ARG A 127 11.79 -5.42 5.42
CA ARG A 127 12.29 -6.65 4.77
C ARG A 127 12.41 -7.87 5.69
N GLY A 128 12.31 -7.66 7.01
CA GLY A 128 12.28 -8.72 8.00
C GLY A 128 10.92 -9.37 8.21
N ILE A 129 9.85 -8.80 7.65
CA ILE A 129 8.50 -9.39 7.68
C ILE A 129 8.23 -10.21 6.42
N LYS A 130 7.19 -11.07 6.43
CA LYS A 130 6.82 -11.88 5.25
C LYS A 130 6.66 -10.96 4.04
N HIS A 131 7.30 -11.29 2.91
CA HIS A 131 7.20 -10.52 1.67
C HIS A 131 5.76 -10.51 1.12
N VAL A 132 5.31 -9.38 0.58
CA VAL A 132 4.04 -9.26 -0.15
C VAL A 132 4.31 -9.52 -1.64
N ASP A 133 3.83 -10.65 -2.15
CA ASP A 133 3.98 -11.00 -3.56
C ASP A 133 3.04 -10.16 -4.45
N THR A 134 3.33 -10.10 -5.76
CA THR A 134 2.47 -9.40 -6.71
C THR A 134 1.07 -10.00 -6.71
N ALA A 135 0.06 -9.14 -6.56
CA ALA A 135 -1.35 -9.52 -6.44
C ALA A 135 -1.70 -10.38 -5.21
N GLU A 136 -0.85 -10.40 -4.18
CA GLU A 136 -1.21 -10.89 -2.84
C GLU A 136 -1.92 -9.78 -2.05
N TRP A 137 -3.04 -10.09 -1.40
CA TRP A 137 -3.69 -9.20 -0.43
C TRP A 137 -3.32 -9.59 1.00
N ARG A 138 -3.47 -8.63 1.93
CA ARG A 138 -3.39 -8.90 3.37
C ARG A 138 -4.55 -8.24 4.08
N ASP A 139 -5.11 -8.97 5.04
CA ASP A 139 -6.02 -8.39 6.01
C ASP A 139 -5.21 -7.69 7.09
N THR A 140 -5.42 -6.38 7.24
CA THR A 140 -4.72 -5.58 8.25
C THR A 140 -5.13 -5.94 9.67
N LEU A 141 -6.26 -6.63 9.86
CA LEU A 141 -6.68 -7.15 11.17
C LEU A 141 -5.93 -8.42 11.57
N GLU A 142 -5.22 -9.05 10.63
CA GLU A 142 -4.42 -10.26 10.85
C GLU A 142 -2.90 -9.99 10.95
N LEU A 143 -2.49 -8.72 10.79
CA LEU A 143 -1.11 -8.25 10.91
C LEU A 143 -0.77 -7.84 12.33
#